data_AF-A0A1H8PTI6-F1
#
_entry.id   AF-A0A1H8PTI6-F1
#
_cell.length_a   1.000
_cell.length_b   1.000
_cell.length_c   1.000
_cell.angle_alpha   90.00
_cell.angle_beta   90.00
_cell.angle_gamma   90.00
#
_symmetry.space_group_name_H-M   'P 1'
#
loop_
_entity.id
_entity.type
_entity.pdbx_description
1 polymer ?
#
loop_
_entity_poly.entity_id
_entity_poly.type
_entity_poly.pdbx_seq_one_letter_code
_entity_poly.pdbx_strand_id
1 'polypeptide(L)'
;MCDYVVDVKPSARRTNGAVGAAVCRTGSRRRFDSRADAEAWASELSERGDGRVWIRRADPDDRSAADAYLVGRYPRPELDGAYDKRRRRLRAPSVEQVGLGAYDAR
;
A
#
# COMPACT_ATOMS: atom_id res chain seq x y z
N MET A 1 -25.74 -11.98 -19.32
CA MET A 1 -25.27 -11.14 -18.21
C MET A 1 -24.01 -11.78 -17.68
N CYS A 2 -22.87 -11.15 -17.89
CA CYS A 2 -21.60 -11.61 -17.35
C CYS A 2 -21.35 -10.77 -16.10
N ASP A 3 -21.59 -11.34 -14.92
CA ASP A 3 -21.29 -10.71 -13.65
C ASP A 3 -19.80 -10.97 -13.34
N TYR A 4 -18.99 -9.92 -13.35
CA TYR A 4 -17.58 -9.96 -12.96
C TYR A 4 -17.40 -9.19 -11.65
N VAL A 5 -17.12 -9.91 -10.58
CA VAL A 5 -17.06 -9.37 -9.22
C VAL A 5 -15.63 -8.96 -8.86
N VAL A 6 -15.46 -7.70 -8.49
CA VAL A 6 -14.21 -7.17 -7.97
C VAL A 6 -14.36 -6.77 -6.52
N ASP A 7 -13.51 -7.31 -5.65
CA ASP A 7 -13.40 -6.86 -4.25
C ASP A 7 -12.25 -5.86 -4.06
N VAL A 8 -12.51 -4.80 -3.30
CA VAL A 8 -11.58 -3.69 -3.09
C VAL A 8 -10.77 -3.89 -1.83
N LYS A 9 -9.49 -4.23 -1.99
CA LYS A 9 -8.60 -4.47 -0.86
C LYS A 9 -8.25 -3.16 -0.12
N PRO A 10 -7.99 -3.22 1.21
CA PRO A 10 -7.58 -2.05 1.99
C PRO A 10 -6.33 -1.34 1.45
N SER A 11 -5.43 -2.07 0.78
CA SER A 11 -4.25 -1.49 0.13
C SER A 11 -4.62 -0.50 -0.97
N ALA A 12 -5.66 -0.76 -1.76
CA ALA A 12 -6.14 0.16 -2.79
C ALA A 12 -6.71 1.44 -2.18
N ARG A 13 -7.52 1.31 -1.12
CA ARG A 13 -8.11 2.44 -0.40
C ARG A 13 -7.06 3.36 0.24
N ARG A 14 -6.01 2.77 0.84
CA ARG A 14 -4.90 3.52 1.44
C ARG A 14 -4.00 4.19 0.40
N THR A 15 -3.92 3.62 -0.80
CA THR A 15 -3.08 4.14 -1.89
C THR A 15 -3.77 5.27 -2.64
N ASN A 16 -5.10 5.22 -2.78
CA ASN A 16 -5.84 6.15 -3.61
C ASN A 16 -7.14 6.59 -2.92
N GLY A 17 -7.26 7.89 -2.62
CA GLY A 17 -8.43 8.47 -1.95
C GLY A 17 -9.73 8.33 -2.75
N ALA A 18 -9.65 8.36 -4.08
CA ALA A 18 -10.83 8.16 -4.94
C ALA A 18 -11.40 6.75 -4.82
N VAL A 19 -10.53 5.74 -4.59
CA VAL A 19 -10.97 4.37 -4.27
C VAL A 19 -11.69 4.33 -2.93
N GLY A 20 -11.17 5.01 -1.92
CA GLY A 20 -11.84 5.14 -0.62
C GLY A 20 -13.24 5.75 -0.76
N ALA A 21 -13.35 6.86 -1.50
CA ALA A 21 -14.63 7.53 -1.76
C ALA A 21 -15.62 6.67 -2.58
N ALA A 22 -15.13 5.85 -3.51
CA ALA A 22 -15.95 4.88 -4.22
C ALA A 22 -16.51 3.81 -3.26
N VAL A 23 -15.65 3.25 -2.40
CA VAL A 23 -16.06 2.23 -1.41
C VAL A 23 -17.08 2.76 -0.42
N CYS A 24 -16.95 4.00 0.06
CA CYS A 24 -17.93 4.60 0.97
C CYS A 24 -19.32 4.75 0.31
N ARG A 25 -19.39 4.91 -1.01
CA ARG A 25 -20.66 5.10 -1.74
C ARG A 25 -21.33 3.79 -2.14
N THR A 26 -20.56 2.81 -2.62
CA THR A 26 -21.12 1.59 -3.23
C THR A 26 -20.70 0.30 -2.53
N GLY A 27 -19.92 0.38 -1.45
CA GLY A 27 -19.38 -0.78 -0.75
C GLY A 27 -18.05 -1.28 -1.32
N SER A 28 -17.49 -2.31 -0.68
CA SER A 28 -16.16 -2.85 -1.04
C SER A 28 -16.18 -3.81 -2.21
N ARG A 29 -17.36 -4.28 -2.65
CA ARG A 29 -17.49 -5.16 -3.82
C ARG A 29 -18.23 -4.45 -4.92
N ARG A 30 -17.75 -4.60 -6.14
CA ARG A 30 -18.36 -4.01 -7.32
C ARG A 30 -18.48 -5.04 -8.42
N ARG A 31 -19.63 -5.04 -9.07
CA ARG A 31 -19.94 -5.90 -10.22
C ARG A 31 -19.70 -5.11 -11.50
N PHE A 32 -19.17 -5.81 -12.49
CA PHE A 32 -18.90 -5.31 -13.84
C PHE A 32 -19.47 -6.29 -14.85
N ASP A 33 -19.73 -5.80 -16.06
CA ASP A 33 -20.16 -6.66 -17.17
C ASP A 33 -18.99 -7.49 -17.72
N SER A 34 -17.77 -7.02 -17.54
CA SER A 34 -16.57 -7.72 -17.98
C SER A 34 -15.33 -7.33 -17.18
N ARG A 35 -14.27 -8.13 -17.36
CA ARG A 35 -12.94 -7.79 -16.86
C ARG A 35 -12.41 -6.49 -17.47
N ALA A 36 -12.72 -6.20 -18.73
CA ALA A 36 -12.27 -4.99 -19.40
C ALA A 36 -12.86 -3.74 -18.74
N ASP A 37 -14.13 -3.80 -18.33
CA ASP A 37 -14.79 -2.70 -17.62
C ASP A 37 -14.17 -2.49 -16.22
N ALA A 38 -13.82 -3.57 -15.53
CA ALA A 38 -13.12 -3.50 -14.26
C ALA A 38 -11.72 -2.86 -14.41
N GLU A 39 -10.99 -3.21 -15.48
CA GLU A 39 -9.67 -2.64 -15.76
C GLU A 39 -9.76 -1.15 -16.17
N ALA A 40 -10.75 -0.78 -16.99
CA ALA A 40 -11.03 0.61 -17.33
C ALA A 40 -11.35 1.44 -16.08
N TRP A 41 -12.17 0.90 -15.17
CA TRP A 41 -12.46 1.54 -13.89
C TRP A 41 -11.20 1.74 -13.03
N ALA A 42 -10.30 0.76 -12.98
CA ALA A 42 -9.04 0.90 -12.25
C ALA A 42 -8.10 1.95 -12.88
N SER A 43 -8.13 2.09 -14.22
CA SER A 43 -7.39 3.14 -14.93
C SER A 43 -7.92 4.53 -14.57
N GLU A 44 -9.24 4.74 -14.64
CA GLU A 44 -9.89 6.00 -14.28
C GLU A 44 -9.57 6.40 -12.83
N LEU A 45 -9.60 5.44 -11.90
CA LEU A 45 -9.22 5.68 -10.51
C LEU A 45 -7.75 6.09 -10.37
N SER A 46 -6.85 5.45 -11.13
CA SER A 46 -5.43 5.78 -11.11
C SER A 46 -5.14 7.16 -11.69
N GLU A 47 -5.94 7.63 -12.64
CA GLU A 47 -5.82 8.97 -13.22
C GLU A 47 -6.35 10.05 -12.28
N ARG A 48 -7.38 9.74 -11.49
CA ARG A 48 -8.07 10.69 -10.60
C ARG A 48 -7.46 10.83 -9.20
N GLY A 49 -6.57 9.94 -8.79
CA GLY A 49 -6.05 9.90 -7.42
C GLY A 49 -4.52 9.81 -7.35
N ASP A 50 -3.99 10.04 -6.15
CA ASP A 50 -2.54 10.17 -5.92
C ASP A 50 -1.74 8.86 -6.05
N GLY A 51 -2.42 7.72 -6.23
CA GLY A 51 -1.78 6.41 -6.22
C GLY A 51 -2.34 5.46 -7.26
N ARG A 52 -1.43 4.76 -7.95
CA ARG A 52 -1.77 3.77 -8.97
C ARG A 52 -2.44 2.55 -8.34
N VAL A 53 -3.57 2.17 -8.92
CA VAL A 53 -4.33 0.96 -8.58
C VAL A 53 -4.55 0.12 -9.83
N TRP A 54 -4.71 -1.19 -9.65
CA TRP A 54 -4.93 -2.11 -10.76
C TRP A 54 -5.74 -3.32 -10.33
N ILE A 55 -6.32 -4.01 -11.32
CA ILE A 55 -7.04 -5.26 -11.13
C ILE A 55 -6.04 -6.41 -11.09
N ARG A 56 -6.13 -7.22 -10.04
CA ARG A 56 -5.42 -8.48 -9.91
C ARG A 56 -6.43 -9.60 -9.91
N ARG A 57 -6.30 -10.54 -10.85
CA ARG A 57 -7.14 -11.75 -10.89
C ARG A 57 -7.07 -12.50 -9.55
N ALA A 58 -8.22 -13.01 -9.10
CA ALA A 58 -8.27 -13.87 -7.94
C ALA A 58 -7.44 -15.13 -8.17
N ASP A 59 -6.93 -15.70 -7.08
CA ASP A 59 -6.22 -16.97 -7.14
C ASP A 59 -7.22 -18.09 -7.48
N PRO A 60 -6.89 -19.06 -8.35
CA PRO A 60 -7.80 -20.15 -8.68
C PRO A 60 -8.26 -20.97 -7.46
N ASP A 61 -7.44 -21.04 -6.42
CA ASP A 61 -7.77 -21.74 -5.16
C ASP A 61 -8.49 -20.83 -4.14
N ASP A 62 -8.69 -19.55 -4.49
CA ASP A 62 -9.40 -18.61 -3.64
C ASP A 62 -10.90 -18.96 -3.59
N ARG A 63 -11.38 -19.22 -2.38
CA ARG A 63 -12.80 -19.54 -2.13
C ARG A 63 -13.68 -18.30 -2.03
N SER A 64 -13.13 -17.10 -2.19
CA SER A 64 -13.93 -15.87 -2.16
C SER A 64 -14.84 -15.77 -3.38
N ALA A 65 -15.97 -15.07 -3.22
CA ALA A 65 -16.91 -14.81 -4.31
C ALA A 65 -16.45 -13.69 -5.27
N ALA A 66 -15.15 -13.38 -5.31
CA ALA A 66 -14.59 -12.33 -6.17
C ALA A 66 -13.76 -12.94 -7.30
N ASP A 67 -14.01 -12.53 -8.53
CA ASP A 67 -13.22 -12.90 -9.70
C ASP A 67 -11.88 -12.17 -9.76
N ALA A 68 -11.82 -10.99 -9.13
CA ALA A 68 -10.61 -10.21 -9.00
C ALA A 68 -10.61 -9.26 -7.81
N TYR A 69 -9.45 -8.67 -7.58
CA TYR A 69 -9.18 -7.73 -6.53
C TYR A 69 -8.67 -6.42 -7.09
N LEU A 70 -9.25 -5.30 -6.65
CA LEU A 70 -8.63 -3.99 -6.82
C LEU A 70 -7.55 -3.83 -5.75
N VAL A 71 -6.31 -3.62 -6.19
CA VAL A 71 -5.13 -3.46 -5.33
C VAL A 71 -4.39 -2.19 -5.68
N GLY A 72 -3.72 -1.60 -4.69
CA GLY A 72 -2.83 -0.46 -4.87
C GLY A 72 -1.43 -0.78 -4.38
N ARG A 73 -0.43 -0.13 -4.97
CA ARG A 73 0.93 -0.12 -4.45
C ARG A 73 1.08 1.10 -3.56
N TYR A 74 1.12 0.88 -2.26
CA TYR A 74 1.56 1.92 -1.36
C TYR A 74 3.05 2.21 -1.65
N PRO A 75 3.45 3.44 -2.02
CA PRO A 75 4.86 3.78 -2.05
C PRO A 75 5.38 3.61 -0.62
N ARG A 76 6.36 2.72 -0.41
CA ARG A 76 6.97 2.54 0.91
C ARG A 76 7.68 3.86 1.26
N PRO A 77 7.27 4.60 2.30
CA PRO A 77 7.96 5.83 2.66
C PRO A 77 9.36 5.60 3.27
N GLU A 78 9.79 4.35 3.52
CA GLU A 78 11.02 4.07 4.27
C GLU A 78 11.80 2.87 3.73
N LEU A 79 12.49 3.03 2.62
CA LEU A 79 13.72 2.26 2.38
C LEU A 79 14.93 3.17 2.12
N ASP A 80 14.73 4.37 1.58
CA ASP A 80 15.82 5.35 1.44
C ASP A 80 16.30 5.91 2.79
N GLY A 81 15.38 6.25 3.71
CA GLY A 81 15.76 6.74 5.05
C GLY A 81 16.36 5.66 5.97
N ALA A 82 15.95 4.40 5.82
CA ALA A 82 16.48 3.28 6.60
C ALA A 82 17.91 2.90 6.16
N TYR A 83 18.19 2.99 4.85
CA TYR A 83 19.55 2.84 4.32
C TYR A 83 20.47 3.98 4.77
N ASP A 84 19.98 5.23 4.81
CA ASP A 84 20.74 6.38 5.30
C ASP A 84 21.09 6.29 6.80
N LYS A 85 20.16 5.79 7.64
CA LYS A 85 20.41 5.54 9.08
C LYS A 85 21.55 4.55 9.31
N ARG A 86 21.65 3.48 8.51
CA ARG A 86 22.75 2.50 8.62
C ARG A 86 24.09 3.11 8.19
N ARG A 87 24.08 3.94 7.13
CA ARG A 87 25.26 4.66 6.64
C ARG A 87 25.78 5.69 7.65
N ARG A 88 24.91 6.44 8.34
CA ARG A 88 25.31 7.36 9.43
C ARG A 88 26.06 6.64 10.55
N ARG A 89 25.59 5.46 10.96
CA ARG A 89 26.23 4.66 12.03
C ARG A 89 27.60 4.12 11.64
N LEU A 90 27.82 3.85 10.35
CA LEU A 90 29.09 3.34 9.84
C LEU A 90 30.11 4.46 9.52
N ARG A 91 29.68 5.73 9.45
CA ARG A 91 30.52 6.89 9.12
C ARG A 91 30.83 7.83 10.29
N ALA A 92 30.30 7.57 11.48
CA ALA A 92 30.67 8.34 12.66
C ALA A 92 32.04 7.83 13.18
N PRO A 93 33.11 8.67 13.17
CA PRO A 93 34.33 8.32 13.87
C PRO A 93 34.05 8.36 15.38
N SER A 94 34.65 7.41 16.09
CA SER A 94 34.62 7.28 17.55
C SER A 94 34.84 8.63 18.23
N VAL A 95 33.77 9.20 18.80
CA VAL A 95 33.90 10.26 19.81
C VAL A 95 34.19 9.54 21.11
N GLU A 96 35.40 9.75 21.62
CA GLU A 96 35.91 9.19 22.86
C GLU A 96 34.90 9.31 24.00
N GLN A 97 34.71 8.20 24.72
CA GLN A 97 34.08 8.18 26.03
C GLN A 97 34.93 9.00 27.02
N VAL A 98 34.61 10.29 27.16
CA VAL A 98 35.11 11.09 28.27
C VAL A 98 33.97 11.28 29.27
N GLY A 99 34.14 10.70 30.47
CA GLY A 99 33.52 11.22 31.69
C GLY A 99 32.39 10.41 32.31
N LEU A 100 32.63 9.15 32.69
CA LEU A 100 31.92 8.50 33.80
C LEU A 100 32.94 8.26 34.91
N GLY A 101 33.13 9.27 35.76
CA GLY A 101 34.07 9.18 36.87
C GLY A 101 33.86 10.30 37.87
N ALA A 102 32.77 10.24 38.65
CA ALA A 102 32.68 10.85 39.98
C ALA A 102 31.33 10.49 40.64
N TYR A 103 31.13 9.22 41.01
CA TYR A 103 30.26 8.84 42.11
C TYR A 103 30.85 7.60 42.78
N ASP A 104 31.88 7.80 43.59
CA ASP A 104 32.08 7.11 44.87
C ASP A 104 33.38 7.59 45.54
N ALA A 105 33.26 8.30 46.67
CA ALA A 105 34.04 8.08 47.89
C ALA A 105 33.87 9.24 48.90
N ARG A 106 33.12 8.91 49.97
CA ARG A 106 33.14 9.49 51.34
C ARG A 106 32.47 10.83 51.59
#